data_AF-A0A0B7FHL9-F1
#
_entry.id   AF-A0A0B7FHL9-F1
#
_cell.length_a   1.000
_cell.length_b   1.000
_cell.length_c   1.000
_cell.angle_alpha   90.00
_cell.angle_beta   90.00
_cell.angle_gamma   90.00
#
_symmetry.space_group_name_H-M   'P 1'
#
loop_
_entity.id
_entity.type
_entity.pdbx_description
1 polymer ?
#
loop_
_entity_poly.entity_id
_entity_poly.type
_entity_poly.pdbx_seq_one_letter_code
_entity_poly.pdbx_strand_id
1 'polypeptide(L)'
;MSRVLDPQIDRNRTSMSRALGAAFLSHQVAELERNAGNQRNKTSRGRGGRARRSDKDRDDYDPDFDRARTKATFGINNAPVEEDSWRRRPQSSDDTASESASPPRPRIPLGTAHQNKNTPQADVIVIDASVLIYALGAVQRWCHDGQTQVVIPLEALNTLDVLKSGTNQTAVRSRAASRVLEEEVGNNPRIRVQRDDAFVPWDAIAAKSAAGGNSIPNQPDSRWKVEGAGAPEWMKRMVCCAKWEASTGNPEGKRVVFAVVDAKDAATSVGRHDNLVDGELVSEWSTKLGLEVVKVDKEKPAGSPTKGERRTRGGGGGSRSGGPPPSGRSRGRGALVEKPAPAIVTPPAGKIIRVLARGEKLEPE
;
A
#
# COMPACT_ATOMS: atom_id res chain seq x y z
N MET A 1 8.26 11.59 63.73
CA MET A 1 7.09 10.83 64.21
C MET A 1 6.59 9.94 63.08
N SER A 2 7.14 8.73 62.98
CA SER A 2 6.79 7.75 61.95
C SER A 2 5.44 7.14 62.29
N ARG A 3 4.42 7.36 61.46
CA ARG A 3 3.10 6.75 61.63
C ARG A 3 3.24 5.24 61.46
N VAL A 4 3.16 4.51 62.56
CA VAL A 4 3.03 3.05 62.58
C VAL A 4 1.68 2.74 61.94
N LEU A 5 1.69 2.35 60.68
CA LEU A 5 0.48 1.90 59.98
C LEU A 5 0.08 0.55 60.53
N ASP A 6 -1.23 0.39 60.73
CA ASP A 6 -1.85 -0.78 61.34
C ASP A 6 -1.54 -2.04 60.49
N PRO A 7 -0.86 -3.07 61.03
CA PRO A 7 -0.37 -4.24 60.27
C PRO A 7 -1.51 -5.05 59.62
N GLN A 8 -2.75 -4.83 60.05
CA GLN A 8 -3.94 -5.45 59.47
C GLN A 8 -4.31 -4.84 58.10
N ILE A 9 -4.02 -3.56 57.87
CA ILE A 9 -4.32 -2.87 56.61
C ILE A 9 -3.40 -3.39 55.49
N ASP A 10 -2.12 -3.65 55.81
CA ASP A 10 -1.15 -4.16 54.84
C ASP A 10 -1.45 -5.59 54.38
N ARG A 11 -2.00 -6.44 55.27
CA ARG A 11 -2.46 -7.79 54.92
C ARG A 11 -3.64 -7.75 53.96
N ASN A 12 -4.61 -6.86 54.19
CA ASN A 12 -5.75 -6.71 53.29
C ASN A 12 -5.33 -6.16 51.92
N ARG A 13 -4.39 -5.20 51.90
CA ARG A 13 -3.87 -4.62 50.65
C ARG A 13 -3.09 -5.63 49.81
N THR A 14 -2.27 -6.47 50.45
CA THR A 14 -1.52 -7.54 49.76
C THR A 14 -2.42 -8.69 49.30
N SER A 15 -3.46 -9.02 50.06
CA SER A 15 -4.48 -9.98 49.64
C SER A 15 -5.25 -9.47 48.41
N MET A 16 -5.67 -8.20 48.43
CA MET A 16 -6.40 -7.58 47.33
C MET A 16 -5.55 -7.42 46.07
N SER A 17 -4.27 -7.05 46.20
CA SER A 17 -3.37 -6.97 45.04
C SER A 17 -3.12 -8.34 44.41
N ARG A 18 -3.02 -9.41 45.21
CA ARG A 18 -2.93 -10.79 44.70
C ARG A 18 -4.23 -11.23 44.03
N ALA A 19 -5.39 -10.92 44.62
CA ALA A 19 -6.69 -11.26 44.04
C ALA A 19 -6.92 -10.56 42.69
N LEU A 20 -6.59 -9.27 42.59
CA LEU A 20 -6.67 -8.52 41.34
C LEU A 20 -5.69 -9.05 40.29
N GLY A 21 -4.45 -9.39 40.69
CA GLY A 21 -3.49 -10.03 39.79
C GLY A 21 -3.98 -11.38 39.26
N ALA A 22 -4.54 -12.23 40.13
CA ALA A 22 -5.10 -13.52 39.74
C ALA A 22 -6.31 -13.38 38.81
N ALA A 23 -7.21 -12.43 39.07
CA ALA A 23 -8.36 -12.16 38.22
C ALA A 23 -7.94 -11.65 36.82
N PHE A 24 -6.93 -10.78 36.75
CA PHE A 24 -6.38 -10.30 35.48
C PHE A 24 -5.75 -11.43 34.65
N LEU A 25 -4.97 -12.31 35.29
CA LEU A 25 -4.40 -13.48 34.62
C LEU A 25 -5.49 -14.46 34.16
N SER A 26 -6.50 -14.70 34.98
CA SER A 26 -7.65 -15.55 34.60
C SER A 26 -8.40 -14.98 33.39
N HIS A 27 -8.59 -13.66 33.33
CA HIS A 27 -9.18 -12.99 32.17
C HIS A 27 -8.32 -13.14 30.90
N GLN A 28 -7.00 -12.96 31.00
CA GLN A 28 -6.09 -13.17 29.87
C GLN A 28 -6.10 -14.62 29.38
N VAL A 29 -6.11 -15.60 30.29
CA VAL A 29 -6.22 -17.02 29.93
C VAL A 29 -7.54 -17.29 29.22
N ALA A 30 -8.66 -16.76 29.72
CA ALA A 30 -9.97 -16.92 29.08
C ALA A 30 -10.03 -16.28 27.68
N GLU A 31 -9.39 -15.12 27.45
CA GLU A 31 -9.28 -14.52 26.12
C GLU A 31 -8.42 -15.36 25.17
N LEU A 32 -7.31 -15.90 25.66
CA LEU A 32 -6.45 -16.79 24.87
C LEU A 32 -7.17 -18.09 24.50
N GLU A 33 -7.91 -18.69 25.42
CA GLU A 33 -8.72 -19.89 25.17
C GLU A 33 -9.83 -19.61 24.14
N ARG A 34 -10.50 -18.46 24.24
CA ARG A 34 -11.51 -18.04 23.26
C ARG A 34 -10.92 -17.84 21.86
N ASN A 35 -9.72 -17.25 21.76
CA ASN A 35 -9.03 -17.08 20.49
C ASN A 35 -8.49 -18.40 19.91
N ALA A 36 -7.98 -19.30 20.76
CA ALA A 36 -7.49 -20.61 20.34
C ALA A 36 -8.62 -21.53 19.86
N GLY A 37 -9.79 -21.53 20.52
CA GLY A 37 -10.98 -22.27 20.10
C GLY A 37 -11.49 -21.83 18.72
N ASN A 38 -11.45 -20.53 18.42
CA ASN A 38 -11.86 -19.99 17.13
C ASN A 38 -10.91 -20.36 15.96
N GLN A 39 -9.63 -20.62 16.23
CA GLN A 39 -8.71 -21.09 15.18
C GLN A 39 -8.93 -22.55 14.80
N ARG A 40 -9.26 -23.43 15.76
CA ARG A 40 -9.50 -24.86 15.49
C ARG A 40 -10.75 -25.12 14.65
N ASN A 41 -11.76 -24.25 14.71
CA ASN A 41 -13.00 -24.43 13.95
C ASN A 41 -12.94 -24.00 12.46
N LYS A 42 -11.79 -23.49 11.98
CA LYS A 42 -11.63 -23.04 10.57
C LYS A 42 -10.95 -24.04 9.63
N THR A 43 -10.46 -25.19 10.10
CA THR A 43 -9.65 -26.10 9.25
C THR A 43 -10.34 -27.40 8.81
N SER A 44 -11.66 -27.60 9.01
CA SER A 44 -12.31 -28.86 8.62
C SER A 44 -13.61 -28.75 7.79
N ARG A 45 -13.75 -27.73 6.94
CA ARG A 45 -14.79 -27.76 5.88
C ARG A 45 -14.20 -28.15 4.53
N GLY A 46 -14.14 -29.46 4.33
CA GLY A 46 -14.74 -30.06 3.14
C GLY A 46 -13.97 -29.93 1.83
N ARG A 47 -12.83 -30.61 1.75
CA ARG A 47 -12.29 -31.17 0.51
C ARG A 47 -13.23 -32.30 0.04
N GLY A 48 -14.41 -31.95 -0.49
CA GLY A 48 -15.19 -32.86 -1.34
C GLY A 48 -14.47 -32.93 -2.69
N GLY A 49 -13.87 -34.04 -3.09
CA GLY A 49 -14.55 -35.32 -3.24
C GLY A 49 -15.31 -35.34 -4.56
N ARG A 50 -14.66 -34.97 -5.68
CA ARG A 50 -15.23 -35.19 -7.02
C ARG A 50 -14.90 -36.61 -7.44
N ALA A 51 -15.86 -37.50 -7.18
CA ALA A 51 -15.87 -38.87 -7.63
C ALA A 51 -15.56 -38.95 -9.13
N ARG A 52 -14.63 -39.84 -9.46
CA ARG A 52 -14.49 -40.42 -10.79
C ARG A 52 -15.83 -41.11 -11.12
N ARG A 53 -16.63 -40.51 -11.99
CA ARG A 53 -17.66 -41.26 -12.74
C ARG A 53 -17.01 -41.73 -14.02
N SER A 54 -16.87 -43.04 -14.13
CA SER A 54 -16.61 -43.77 -15.35
C SER A 54 -17.75 -43.54 -16.35
N ASP A 55 -17.37 -43.60 -17.62
CA ASP A 55 -18.08 -44.29 -18.70
C ASP A 55 -19.58 -44.47 -18.57
N LYS A 56 -20.34 -43.72 -19.38
CA LYS A 56 -20.99 -44.25 -20.58
C LYS A 56 -21.93 -43.21 -21.18
N ASP A 57 -21.95 -43.17 -22.51
CA ASP A 57 -23.00 -42.64 -23.36
C ASP A 57 -23.21 -41.11 -23.32
N ARG A 58 -22.54 -40.42 -24.26
CA ARG A 58 -23.18 -39.42 -25.14
C ARG A 58 -22.22 -38.96 -26.23
N ASP A 59 -22.34 -39.63 -27.37
CA ASP A 59 -22.05 -39.06 -28.68
C ASP A 59 -22.99 -37.86 -28.90
N ASP A 60 -22.53 -36.65 -28.58
CA ASP A 60 -23.01 -35.39 -29.15
C ASP A 60 -22.03 -34.29 -28.70
N TYR A 61 -20.85 -34.30 -29.31
CA TYR A 61 -19.82 -33.29 -29.12
C TYR A 61 -20.07 -32.13 -30.07
N ASP A 62 -20.71 -31.07 -29.57
CA ASP A 62 -20.84 -29.77 -30.24
C ASP A 62 -19.60 -28.90 -29.90
N PRO A 63 -18.70 -28.62 -30.87
CA PRO A 63 -17.46 -27.89 -30.63
C PRO A 63 -17.62 -26.37 -30.43
N ASP A 64 -18.83 -25.80 -30.47
CA ASP A 64 -19.02 -24.33 -30.40
C ASP A 64 -19.30 -23.76 -28.99
N PHE A 65 -19.53 -24.60 -27.97
CA PHE A 65 -19.93 -24.09 -26.64
C PHE A 65 -18.76 -23.69 -25.71
N ASP A 66 -17.52 -24.09 -26.00
CA ASP A 66 -16.35 -23.78 -25.16
C ASP A 66 -15.64 -22.46 -25.53
N ARG A 67 -16.06 -21.78 -26.60
CA ARG A 67 -15.51 -20.46 -26.96
C ARG A 67 -16.16 -19.29 -26.21
N ALA A 68 -17.29 -19.53 -25.54
CA ALA A 68 -18.04 -18.49 -24.83
C ALA A 68 -17.67 -18.35 -23.34
N ARG A 69 -16.91 -19.28 -22.74
CA ARG A 69 -16.65 -19.28 -21.29
C ARG A 69 -15.27 -18.78 -20.84
N THR A 70 -14.35 -18.51 -21.78
CA THR A 70 -13.03 -17.94 -21.47
C THR A 70 -12.97 -16.41 -21.57
N LYS A 71 -14.10 -15.72 -21.80
CA LYS A 71 -14.13 -14.26 -22.04
C LYS A 71 -14.69 -13.39 -20.89
N ALA A 72 -14.79 -13.92 -19.67
CA ALA A 72 -15.35 -13.18 -18.52
C ALA A 72 -14.36 -12.87 -17.38
N THR A 73 -13.04 -13.06 -17.58
CA THR A 73 -12.05 -12.65 -16.57
C THR A 73 -10.80 -12.13 -17.29
N PHE A 74 -10.32 -10.95 -16.92
CA PHE A 74 -9.23 -10.16 -17.52
C PHE A 74 -9.64 -9.25 -18.70
N GLY A 75 -10.28 -8.14 -18.34
CA GLY A 75 -10.18 -6.91 -19.14
C GLY A 75 -8.76 -6.35 -19.04
N ILE A 76 -7.92 -6.66 -20.01
CA ILE A 76 -6.66 -5.96 -20.30
C ILE A 76 -6.82 -5.42 -21.71
N ASN A 77 -6.96 -4.09 -21.82
CA ASN A 77 -6.96 -3.39 -23.10
C ASN A 77 -5.52 -3.30 -23.61
N ASN A 78 -5.10 -4.27 -24.43
CA ASN A 78 -3.95 -4.09 -25.31
C ASN A 78 -4.49 -3.95 -26.73
N ALA A 79 -4.53 -2.71 -27.23
CA ALA A 79 -4.65 -2.44 -28.66
C ALA A 79 -3.27 -2.68 -29.30
N PRO A 80 -3.15 -3.53 -30.33
CA PRO A 80 -1.93 -3.63 -31.12
C PRO A 80 -1.85 -2.47 -32.10
N VAL A 81 -0.65 -1.88 -32.18
CA VAL A 81 -0.19 -1.01 -33.26
C VAL A 81 -0.08 -1.86 -34.52
N GLU A 82 -0.89 -1.58 -35.54
CA GLU A 82 -0.65 -2.05 -36.91
C GLU A 82 0.18 -1.01 -37.65
N GLU A 83 1.45 -1.34 -37.85
CA GLU A 83 2.31 -0.79 -38.89
C GLU A 83 2.12 -1.57 -40.19
N ASP A 84 2.12 -0.84 -41.30
CA ASP A 84 2.34 -1.29 -42.69
C ASP A 84 1.31 -2.20 -43.37
N SER A 85 0.45 -1.60 -44.21
CA SER A 85 0.21 -2.09 -45.59
C SER A 85 -0.79 -1.24 -46.39
N TRP A 86 -0.40 -0.08 -46.91
CA TRP A 86 -1.06 0.48 -48.12
C TRP A 86 -0.06 1.13 -49.08
N ARG A 87 0.68 0.29 -49.82
CA ARG A 87 1.28 0.69 -51.09
C ARG A 87 0.25 0.59 -52.22
N ARG A 88 0.01 1.75 -52.84
CA ARG A 88 -0.27 2.01 -54.27
C ARG A 88 -1.54 1.44 -54.93
N ARG A 89 -2.41 2.37 -55.36
CA ARG A 89 -2.87 2.47 -56.77
C ARG A 89 -3.36 3.91 -57.06
N PRO A 90 -3.45 4.35 -58.34
CA PRO A 90 -2.92 5.62 -58.80
C PRO A 90 -4.00 6.66 -59.18
N GLN A 91 -3.51 7.90 -59.31
CA GLN A 91 -4.03 9.03 -60.09
C GLN A 91 -5.40 8.86 -60.77
N SER A 92 -6.34 9.74 -60.38
CA SER A 92 -7.07 10.54 -61.36
C SER A 92 -7.12 11.99 -60.89
N SER A 93 -6.69 12.88 -61.77
CA SER A 93 -6.98 14.31 -61.75
C SER A 93 -8.49 14.53 -61.90
N ASP A 94 -9.04 15.47 -61.15
CA ASP A 94 -9.77 16.63 -61.68
C ASP A 94 -10.48 17.38 -60.55
N ASP A 95 -10.16 18.67 -60.50
CA ASP A 95 -11.04 19.80 -60.20
C ASP A 95 -12.25 19.57 -59.31
N THR A 96 -12.26 20.21 -58.14
CA THR A 96 -13.11 21.41 -57.95
C THR A 96 -12.85 22.04 -56.59
N ALA A 97 -12.48 23.33 -56.65
CA ALA A 97 -12.49 24.23 -55.52
C ALA A 97 -13.89 24.27 -54.89
N SER A 98 -13.96 24.03 -53.58
CA SER A 98 -15.08 24.44 -52.74
C SER A 98 -14.54 24.69 -51.33
N GLU A 99 -14.05 25.91 -51.19
CA GLU A 99 -13.65 26.56 -49.95
C GLU A 99 -14.91 26.77 -49.08
N SER A 100 -15.29 25.73 -48.32
CA SER A 100 -16.31 25.88 -47.29
C SER A 100 -15.66 26.42 -46.02
N ALA A 101 -15.74 27.74 -45.87
CA ALA A 101 -15.41 28.47 -44.67
C ALA A 101 -16.24 27.96 -43.47
N SER A 102 -15.71 26.97 -42.76
CA SER A 102 -16.18 26.63 -41.43
C SER A 102 -15.61 27.65 -40.45
N PRO A 103 -16.43 28.27 -39.59
CA PRO A 103 -15.95 29.23 -38.61
C PRO A 103 -14.92 28.56 -37.68
N PRO A 104 -13.86 29.29 -37.26
CA PRO A 104 -12.85 28.75 -36.37
C PRO A 104 -13.55 28.30 -35.08
N ARG A 105 -13.60 26.98 -34.87
CA ARG A 105 -14.01 26.43 -33.58
C ARG A 105 -13.12 27.10 -32.53
N PRO A 106 -13.68 27.78 -31.51
CA PRO A 106 -12.88 28.30 -30.42
C PRO A 106 -12.08 27.12 -29.87
N ARG A 107 -10.76 27.23 -29.91
CA ARG A 107 -9.86 26.32 -29.23
C ARG A 107 -10.21 26.43 -27.75
N ILE A 108 -11.09 25.55 -27.28
CA ILE A 108 -11.31 25.33 -25.86
C ILE A 108 -9.91 25.08 -25.31
N PRO A 109 -9.40 25.91 -24.37
CA PRO A 109 -8.11 25.69 -23.76
C PRO A 109 -8.11 24.25 -23.28
N LEU A 110 -7.21 23.45 -23.84
CA LEU A 110 -7.07 22.04 -23.50
C LEU A 110 -6.70 21.99 -22.03
N GLY A 111 -7.72 21.76 -21.22
CA GLY A 111 -7.70 21.47 -19.79
C GLY A 111 -6.62 22.19 -19.01
N THR A 112 -6.99 23.29 -18.34
CA THR A 112 -6.58 23.47 -16.95
C THR A 112 -6.83 22.13 -16.27
N ALA A 113 -5.77 21.33 -16.11
CA ALA A 113 -5.80 20.07 -15.37
C ALA A 113 -6.61 20.37 -14.12
N HIS A 114 -7.68 19.61 -13.89
CA HIS A 114 -8.40 19.67 -12.63
C HIS A 114 -7.34 19.50 -11.55
N GLN A 115 -6.88 20.61 -10.97
CA GLN A 115 -6.01 20.59 -9.82
C GLN A 115 -6.83 19.83 -8.80
N ASN A 116 -6.46 18.57 -8.63
CA ASN A 116 -7.15 17.71 -7.72
C ASN A 116 -6.98 18.42 -6.40
N LYS A 117 -8.08 18.85 -5.75
CA LYS A 117 -8.04 19.58 -4.48
C LYS A 117 -7.30 18.81 -3.37
N ASN A 118 -6.91 17.57 -3.68
CA ASN A 118 -6.27 16.60 -2.82
C ASN A 118 -4.76 16.48 -3.06
N THR A 119 -4.17 17.21 -4.02
CA THR A 119 -2.70 17.28 -4.12
C THR A 119 -2.20 18.30 -3.10
N PRO A 120 -1.43 17.89 -2.08
CA PRO A 120 -0.85 18.86 -1.17
C PRO A 120 0.12 19.74 -1.94
N GLN A 121 0.02 21.05 -1.73
CA GLN A 121 0.86 22.05 -2.37
C GLN A 121 2.28 22.03 -1.77
N ALA A 122 3.01 20.93 -1.91
CA ALA A 122 4.31 20.72 -1.31
C ALA A 122 5.33 20.29 -2.36
N ASP A 123 6.57 20.73 -2.15
CA ASP A 123 7.70 20.34 -3.00
C ASP A 123 8.21 18.95 -2.62
N VAL A 124 8.14 18.60 -1.34
CA VAL A 124 8.54 17.29 -0.82
C VAL A 124 7.43 16.72 0.07
N ILE A 125 7.00 15.49 -0.22
CA ILE A 125 6.05 14.74 0.61
C ILE A 125 6.79 13.54 1.21
N VAL A 126 6.91 13.54 2.53
CA VAL A 126 7.34 12.34 3.28
C VAL A 126 6.09 11.52 3.56
N ILE A 127 6.16 10.20 3.36
CA ILE A 127 4.97 9.34 3.39
C ILE A 127 4.99 8.38 4.58
N ASP A 128 3.87 8.27 5.30
CA ASP A 128 3.63 7.20 6.28
C ASP A 128 3.18 5.88 5.61
N ALA A 129 3.40 4.74 6.29
CA ALA A 129 2.96 3.43 5.82
C ALA A 129 1.43 3.37 5.56
N SER A 130 0.63 4.12 6.33
CA SER A 130 -0.82 4.22 6.12
C SER A 130 -1.18 4.64 4.69
N VAL A 131 -0.47 5.62 4.12
CA VAL A 131 -0.74 6.16 2.77
C VAL A 131 -0.41 5.11 1.71
N LEU A 132 0.70 4.38 1.87
CA LEU A 132 1.06 3.29 0.94
C LEU A 132 0.00 2.18 0.94
N ILE A 133 -0.65 1.92 2.08
CA ILE A 133 -1.68 0.89 2.20
C ILE A 133 -3.05 1.37 1.73
N TYR A 134 -3.48 2.57 2.13
CA TYR A 134 -4.86 3.02 1.95
C TYR A 134 -5.03 4.09 0.87
N ALA A 135 -3.96 4.69 0.35
CA ALA A 135 -4.01 5.76 -0.65
C ALA A 135 -2.89 5.65 -1.68
N LEU A 136 -2.58 4.44 -2.15
CA LEU A 136 -1.49 4.18 -3.08
C LEU A 136 -1.63 4.96 -4.39
N GLY A 137 -2.85 5.13 -4.91
CA GLY A 137 -3.08 5.92 -6.12
C GLY A 137 -2.77 7.41 -5.91
N ALA A 138 -2.84 7.95 -4.69
CA ALA A 138 -2.38 9.30 -4.40
C ALA A 138 -0.87 9.41 -4.59
N VAL A 139 -0.11 8.43 -4.10
CA VAL A 139 1.34 8.36 -4.28
C VAL A 139 1.71 8.32 -5.76
N GLN A 140 1.03 7.47 -6.54
CA GLN A 140 1.25 7.37 -7.99
C GLN A 140 0.97 8.72 -8.69
N ARG A 141 -0.13 9.41 -8.35
CA ARG A 141 -0.44 10.73 -8.91
C ARG A 141 0.67 11.74 -8.59
N TRP A 142 1.12 11.81 -7.34
CA TRP A 142 2.19 12.73 -6.94
C TRP A 142 3.52 12.46 -7.65
N CYS A 143 3.80 11.20 -7.97
CA CYS A 143 4.98 10.80 -8.73
C CYS A 143 4.91 11.25 -10.21
N HIS A 144 3.71 11.46 -10.77
CA HIS A 144 3.51 11.86 -12.16
C HIS A 144 3.25 13.37 -12.36
N ASP A 145 2.72 14.08 -11.35
CA ASP A 145 2.38 15.50 -11.45
C ASP A 145 3.61 16.41 -11.66
N GLY A 146 4.82 15.89 -11.47
CA GLY A 146 6.09 16.52 -11.88
C GLY A 146 6.55 17.71 -11.02
N GLN A 147 5.75 18.16 -10.06
CA GLN A 147 6.10 19.26 -9.16
C GLN A 147 6.64 18.78 -7.81
N THR A 148 6.25 17.58 -7.38
CA THR A 148 6.51 17.09 -6.03
C THR A 148 7.48 15.92 -6.02
N GLN A 149 8.36 15.89 -5.03
CA GLN A 149 9.20 14.74 -4.71
C GLN A 149 8.59 13.95 -3.56
N VAL A 150 8.45 12.64 -3.74
CA VAL A 150 8.00 11.69 -2.73
C VAL A 150 9.19 11.03 -2.05
N VAL A 151 9.20 11.03 -0.72
CA VAL A 151 10.20 10.36 0.10
C VAL A 151 9.53 9.26 0.92
N ILE A 152 10.04 8.03 0.78
CA ILE A 152 9.58 6.87 1.53
C ILE A 152 10.54 6.60 2.69
N PRO A 153 10.11 6.74 3.96
CA PRO A 153 10.92 6.37 5.11
C PRO A 153 11.29 4.88 5.08
N LEU A 154 12.51 4.55 5.55
CA LEU A 154 12.96 3.15 5.64
C LEU A 154 12.04 2.31 6.53
N GLU A 155 11.51 2.91 7.61
CA GLU A 155 10.59 2.24 8.51
C GLU A 155 9.23 1.93 7.87
N ALA A 156 8.81 2.70 6.86
CA ALA A 156 7.62 2.38 6.08
C ALA A 156 7.82 1.08 5.30
N LEU A 157 9.01 0.87 4.73
CA LEU A 157 9.36 -0.35 4.02
C LEU A 157 9.40 -1.56 4.98
N ASN A 158 10.03 -1.41 6.16
CA ASN A 158 10.02 -2.45 7.20
C ASN A 158 8.59 -2.81 7.61
N THR A 159 7.72 -1.81 7.74
CA THR A 159 6.30 -2.01 8.06
C THR A 159 5.59 -2.78 6.94
N LEU A 160 5.82 -2.44 5.67
CA LEU A 160 5.28 -3.21 4.54
C LEU A 160 5.75 -4.67 4.61
N ASP A 161 7.01 -4.95 4.89
CA ASP A 161 7.51 -6.33 4.94
C ASP A 161 6.81 -7.19 6.00
N VAL A 162 6.54 -6.62 7.18
CA VAL A 162 5.75 -7.29 8.22
C VAL A 162 4.31 -7.55 7.72
N LEU A 163 3.71 -6.56 7.06
CA LEU A 163 2.33 -6.61 6.59
C LEU A 163 2.12 -7.50 5.37
N LYS A 164 3.15 -7.77 4.57
CA LYS A 164 3.09 -8.72 3.43
C LYS A 164 2.75 -10.13 3.88
N SER A 165 2.96 -10.46 5.17
CA SER A 165 2.62 -11.76 5.71
C SER A 165 1.09 -11.93 5.86
N GLY A 166 0.54 -13.06 5.41
CA GLY A 166 -0.89 -13.38 5.55
C GLY A 166 -1.75 -13.12 4.31
N THR A 167 -3.07 -13.23 4.47
CA THR A 167 -4.04 -13.19 3.36
C THR A 167 -5.13 -12.13 3.55
N ASN A 168 -4.99 -11.27 4.54
CA ASN A 168 -5.91 -10.15 4.76
C ASN A 168 -5.74 -9.08 3.67
N GLN A 169 -6.72 -8.17 3.59
CA GLN A 169 -6.69 -7.08 2.59
C GLN A 169 -5.48 -6.17 2.77
N THR A 170 -5.04 -5.93 4.01
CA THR A 170 -3.81 -5.19 4.32
C THR A 170 -2.58 -5.84 3.69
N ALA A 171 -2.44 -7.17 3.77
CA ALA A 171 -1.33 -7.88 3.14
C ALA A 171 -1.39 -7.83 1.60
N VAL A 172 -2.58 -7.92 1.01
CA VAL A 172 -2.75 -7.77 -0.45
C VAL A 172 -2.32 -6.37 -0.90
N ARG A 173 -2.78 -5.33 -0.20
CA ARG A 173 -2.41 -3.93 -0.48
C ARG A 173 -0.93 -3.66 -0.24
N SER A 174 -0.36 -4.22 0.82
CA SER A 174 1.07 -4.12 1.11
C SER A 174 1.94 -4.71 -0.02
N ARG A 175 1.57 -5.89 -0.55
CA ARG A 175 2.24 -6.46 -1.73
C ARG A 175 2.09 -5.58 -2.96
N ALA A 176 0.90 -5.00 -3.17
CA ALA A 176 0.67 -4.09 -4.29
C ALA A 176 1.54 -2.83 -4.17
N ALA A 177 1.61 -2.22 -2.98
CA ALA A 177 2.46 -1.08 -2.70
C ALA A 177 3.94 -1.39 -2.96
N SER A 178 4.43 -2.54 -2.50
CA SER A 178 5.83 -2.91 -2.75
C SER A 178 6.14 -3.14 -4.23
N ARG A 179 5.23 -3.72 -5.01
CA ARG A 179 5.42 -3.82 -6.47
C ARG A 179 5.55 -2.44 -7.12
N VAL A 180 4.66 -1.51 -6.76
CA VAL A 180 4.75 -0.12 -7.26
C VAL A 180 6.07 0.52 -6.84
N LEU A 181 6.53 0.33 -5.60
CA LEU A 181 7.81 0.87 -5.16
C LEU A 181 9.00 0.23 -5.89
N GLU A 182 8.98 -1.07 -6.16
CA GLU A 182 10.01 -1.75 -6.95
C GLU A 182 10.07 -1.24 -8.40
N GLU A 183 8.92 -0.89 -8.99
CA GLU A 183 8.83 -0.33 -10.34
C GLU A 183 9.27 1.13 -10.40
N GLU A 184 8.90 1.93 -9.41
CA GLU A 184 9.09 3.39 -9.43
C GLU A 184 10.42 3.83 -8.80
N VAL A 185 10.85 3.23 -7.68
CA VAL A 185 12.05 3.68 -6.96
C VAL A 185 13.31 3.35 -7.79
N GLY A 186 14.10 4.38 -8.07
CA GLY A 186 15.31 4.28 -8.89
C GLY A 186 15.08 4.53 -10.39
N ASN A 187 13.86 4.28 -10.88
CA ASN A 187 13.47 4.60 -12.26
C ASN A 187 12.86 6.00 -12.37
N ASN A 188 12.09 6.41 -11.37
CA ASN A 188 11.44 7.71 -11.31
C ASN A 188 12.21 8.64 -10.35
N PRO A 189 12.80 9.76 -10.83
CA PRO A 189 13.55 10.68 -9.98
C PRO A 189 12.68 11.41 -8.95
N ARG A 190 11.35 11.33 -9.09
CA ARG A 190 10.39 11.94 -8.17
C ARG A 190 10.12 11.12 -6.93
N ILE A 191 10.41 9.82 -6.93
CA ILE A 191 10.25 8.98 -5.75
C ILE A 191 11.59 8.43 -5.32
N ARG A 192 11.90 8.58 -4.03
CA ARG A 192 13.10 8.03 -3.43
C ARG A 192 12.84 7.45 -2.07
N VAL A 193 13.71 6.54 -1.67
CA VAL A 193 13.76 6.02 -0.31
C VAL A 193 14.68 6.92 0.52
N GLN A 194 14.35 7.08 1.81
CA GLN A 194 15.20 7.73 2.80
C GLN A 194 16.60 7.08 2.80
N ARG A 195 17.65 7.89 2.92
CA ARG A 195 19.04 7.40 3.08
C ARG A 195 19.29 6.91 4.51
N ASP A 196 20.22 5.98 4.70
CA ASP A 196 20.52 5.43 6.03
C ASP A 196 21.01 6.48 7.04
N ASP A 197 21.69 7.52 6.55
CA ASP A 197 22.18 8.66 7.34
C ASP A 197 21.18 9.83 7.42
N ALA A 198 20.06 9.75 6.69
CA ALA A 198 19.06 10.81 6.58
C ALA A 198 18.03 10.75 7.71
N PHE A 199 18.50 10.81 8.96
CA PHE A 199 17.62 10.86 10.13
C PHE A 199 18.14 11.83 11.20
N VAL A 200 17.23 12.35 12.01
CA VAL A 200 17.57 13.09 13.23
C VAL A 200 17.38 12.16 14.43
N PRO A 201 18.35 12.03 15.35
CA PRO A 201 18.17 11.26 16.57
C PRO A 201 16.97 11.75 17.38
N TRP A 202 16.14 10.83 17.87
CA TRP A 202 14.90 11.18 18.58
C TRP A 202 15.14 12.09 19.78
N ASP A 203 16.22 11.86 20.53
CA ASP A 203 16.56 12.66 21.72
C ASP A 203 16.82 14.13 21.38
N ALA A 204 17.39 14.42 20.20
CA ALA A 204 17.60 15.78 19.74
C ALA A 204 16.27 16.47 19.39
N ILE A 205 15.31 15.72 18.84
CA ILE A 205 13.96 16.23 18.55
C ILE A 205 13.21 16.51 19.87
N ALA A 206 13.24 15.55 20.80
CA ALA A 206 12.59 15.66 22.09
C ALA A 206 13.16 16.81 22.94
N ALA A 207 14.49 16.96 22.98
CA ALA A 207 15.15 18.05 23.68
C ALA A 207 14.78 19.42 23.10
N LYS A 208 14.75 19.55 21.76
CA LYS A 208 14.34 20.79 21.09
C LYS A 208 12.87 21.13 21.35
N SER A 209 12.01 20.13 21.39
CA SER A 209 10.59 20.30 21.75
C SER A 209 10.40 20.73 23.21
N ALA A 210 11.30 20.31 24.11
CA ALA A 210 11.26 20.75 25.51
C ALA A 210 11.78 22.18 25.71
N ALA A 211 12.74 22.62 24.88
CA ALA A 211 13.33 23.96 24.96
C ALA A 211 12.53 25.05 24.21
N GLY A 212 11.80 24.68 23.15
CA GLY A 212 11.01 25.59 22.33
C GLY A 212 9.61 25.83 22.90
N GLY A 213 9.47 26.86 23.73
CA GLY A 213 8.23 27.22 24.42
C GLY A 213 6.99 27.40 23.54
N ASN A 214 5.94 26.68 23.92
CA ASN A 214 4.53 27.12 23.92
C ASN A 214 3.76 26.35 25.00
N SER A 215 4.45 25.91 26.07
CA SER A 215 3.79 25.38 27.25
C SER A 215 3.03 26.53 27.91
N ILE A 216 1.69 26.46 27.86
CA ILE A 216 0.82 27.32 28.67
C ILE A 216 1.31 27.20 30.12
N PRO A 217 1.75 28.30 30.77
CA PRO A 217 2.57 28.26 31.99
C PRO A 217 1.85 27.76 33.26
N ASN A 218 0.68 27.12 33.16
CA ASN A 218 -0.08 26.66 34.32
C ASN A 218 -0.87 25.36 34.11
N GLN A 219 -0.62 24.59 33.04
CA GLN A 219 -1.14 23.23 32.97
C GLN A 219 -0.05 22.26 33.46
N PRO A 220 -0.20 21.61 34.62
CA PRO A 220 0.68 20.52 35.01
C PRO A 220 0.41 19.34 34.07
N ASP A 221 1.06 19.35 32.91
CA ASP A 221 1.13 18.23 31.98
C ASP A 221 2.06 17.15 32.57
N SER A 222 1.64 16.61 33.71
CA SER A 222 2.18 15.41 34.35
C SER A 222 2.00 14.16 33.48
N ARG A 223 1.40 14.27 32.29
CA ARG A 223 1.18 13.14 31.39
C ARG A 223 2.45 12.70 30.66
N TRP A 224 3.47 13.56 30.57
CA TRP A 224 4.62 13.30 29.70
C TRP A 224 5.99 13.50 30.37
N LYS A 225 6.06 13.49 31.72
CA LYS A 225 7.35 13.55 32.42
C LYS A 225 8.19 12.32 32.09
N VAL A 226 9.16 12.61 31.23
CA VAL A 226 10.24 11.81 30.67
C VAL A 226 10.95 10.94 31.70
N GLU A 227 10.73 9.63 31.59
CA GLU A 227 11.81 8.65 31.45
C GLU A 227 11.50 7.88 30.15
N GLY A 228 12.21 8.15 29.06
CA GLY A 228 12.10 7.33 27.82
C GLY A 228 10.79 7.46 27.01
N ALA A 229 10.25 8.68 26.85
CA ALA A 229 9.12 9.09 25.98
C ALA A 229 8.44 7.93 25.22
N GLY A 230 7.38 7.36 25.80
CA GLY A 230 6.67 6.11 25.42
C GLY A 230 6.07 6.03 24.00
N ALA A 231 6.56 6.83 23.07
CA ALA A 231 6.44 6.64 21.64
C ALA A 231 7.01 5.26 21.23
N PRO A 232 6.27 4.43 20.49
CA PRO A 232 6.82 3.22 19.88
C PRO A 232 7.97 3.54 18.91
N GLU A 233 9.00 2.68 18.88
CA GLU A 233 10.21 2.86 18.05
C GLU A 233 9.91 3.06 16.55
N TRP A 234 8.98 2.30 16.00
CA TRP A 234 8.57 2.42 14.60
C TRP A 234 8.06 3.84 14.29
N MET A 235 7.28 4.43 15.20
CA MET A 235 6.74 5.77 15.02
C MET A 235 7.83 6.83 15.15
N LYS A 236 8.76 6.67 16.12
CA LYS A 236 9.90 7.58 16.25
C LYS A 236 10.68 7.66 14.95
N ARG A 237 11.01 6.52 14.34
CA ARG A 237 11.79 6.46 13.08
C ARG A 237 11.09 7.15 11.92
N MET A 238 9.78 6.95 11.77
CA MET A 238 8.97 7.65 10.76
C MET A 238 9.05 9.17 10.92
N VAL A 239 8.86 9.65 12.16
CA VAL A 239 8.86 11.09 12.45
C VAL A 239 10.28 11.68 12.35
N CYS A 240 11.31 10.93 12.75
CA CYS A 240 12.72 11.31 12.58
C CYS A 240 13.09 11.53 11.11
N CYS A 241 12.59 10.68 10.20
CA CYS A 241 12.74 10.87 8.76
C CYS A 241 12.10 12.20 8.31
N ALA A 242 10.84 12.43 8.66
CA ALA A 242 10.12 13.64 8.28
C ALA A 242 10.80 14.90 8.83
N LYS A 243 11.31 14.86 10.07
CA LYS A 243 12.04 15.98 10.67
C LYS A 243 13.37 16.25 9.99
N TRP A 244 14.09 15.19 9.58
CA TRP A 244 15.33 15.35 8.82
C TRP A 244 15.06 16.03 7.48
N GLU A 245 14.08 15.54 6.72
CA GLU A 245 13.70 16.12 5.43
C GLU A 245 13.24 17.58 5.59
N ALA A 246 12.48 17.91 6.63
CA ALA A 246 12.05 19.28 6.89
C ALA A 246 13.16 20.24 7.35
N SER A 247 14.34 19.73 7.73
CA SER A 247 15.45 20.54 8.24
C SER A 247 16.73 20.31 7.45
N THR A 248 17.61 19.41 7.90
CA THR A 248 18.92 19.13 7.32
C THR A 248 18.83 18.68 5.86
N GLY A 249 17.81 17.90 5.51
CA GLY A 249 17.59 17.38 4.16
C GLY A 249 17.10 18.42 3.16
N ASN A 250 16.79 19.63 3.61
CA ASN A 250 16.18 20.66 2.79
C ASN A 250 16.95 22.00 2.85
N PRO A 251 18.17 22.04 2.29
CA PRO A 251 18.97 23.27 2.25
C PRO A 251 18.32 24.35 1.35
N GLU A 252 17.48 23.94 0.40
CA GLU A 252 16.80 24.82 -0.56
C GLU A 252 15.55 25.50 0.02
N GLY A 253 15.14 25.15 1.24
CA GLY A 253 13.95 25.74 1.87
C GLY A 253 12.64 25.33 1.20
N LYS A 254 12.62 24.19 0.51
CA LYS A 254 11.42 23.57 -0.08
C LYS A 254 10.33 23.34 0.95
N ARG A 255 9.07 23.42 0.57
CA ARG A 255 7.98 23.09 1.48
C ARG A 255 7.89 21.57 1.65
N VAL A 256 8.17 21.10 2.86
CA VAL A 256 8.09 19.67 3.23
C VAL A 256 6.85 19.41 4.05
N VAL A 257 6.05 18.43 3.63
CA VAL A 257 4.88 17.96 4.35
C VAL A 257 4.97 16.48 4.65
N PHE A 258 4.32 16.06 5.72
CA PHE A 258 4.22 14.66 6.10
C PHE A 258 2.80 14.14 5.85
N ALA A 259 2.67 13.23 4.89
CA ALA A 259 1.39 12.67 4.47
C ALA A 259 1.01 11.46 5.31
N VAL A 260 -0.18 11.49 5.88
CA VAL A 260 -0.77 10.43 6.71
C VAL A 260 -2.23 10.26 6.31
N VAL A 261 -2.77 9.05 6.39
CA VAL A 261 -4.18 8.81 6.07
C VAL A 261 -5.09 9.30 7.20
N ASP A 262 -6.26 9.86 6.87
CA ASP A 262 -7.22 10.25 7.91
C ASP A 262 -7.86 9.01 8.57
N ALA A 263 -7.63 8.85 9.87
CA ALA A 263 -8.10 7.72 10.67
C ALA A 263 -9.63 7.71 10.83
N LYS A 264 -10.33 8.81 10.52
CA LYS A 264 -11.81 8.90 10.62
C LYS A 264 -12.55 7.83 9.79
N ASP A 265 -11.93 7.36 8.72
CA ASP A 265 -12.45 6.30 7.85
C ASP A 265 -11.80 4.93 8.12
N ALA A 266 -10.93 4.81 9.13
CA ALA A 266 -10.45 3.54 9.63
C ALA A 266 -11.55 2.85 10.41
N ALA A 267 -12.36 2.04 9.72
CA ALA A 267 -13.17 1.04 10.41
C ALA A 267 -12.27 0.29 11.39
N THR A 268 -12.69 0.17 12.66
CA THR A 268 -12.02 -0.58 13.73
C THR A 268 -11.48 -1.90 13.19
N SER A 269 -10.20 -1.91 12.87
CA SER A 269 -9.55 -3.06 12.29
C SER A 269 -8.95 -3.87 13.44
N VAL A 270 -9.20 -5.19 13.45
CA VAL A 270 -8.94 -6.10 14.59
C VAL A 270 -7.61 -6.87 14.40
N GLY A 271 -6.77 -6.42 13.48
CA GLY A 271 -5.48 -7.01 13.15
C GLY A 271 -4.38 -6.62 14.13
N ARG A 272 -3.50 -7.57 14.42
CA ARG A 272 -2.33 -7.39 15.31
C ARG A 272 -1.43 -6.21 14.92
N HIS A 273 -1.38 -5.87 13.63
CA HIS A 273 -0.47 -4.88 13.07
C HIS A 273 -1.18 -3.60 12.61
N ASP A 274 -2.45 -3.43 12.94
CA ASP A 274 -3.25 -2.33 12.39
C ASP A 274 -2.82 -0.96 12.93
N ASN A 275 -2.32 -0.92 14.17
CA ASN A 275 -1.74 0.29 14.78
C ASN A 275 -0.55 0.85 13.98
N LEU A 276 0.11 0.03 13.14
CA LEU A 276 1.24 0.46 12.30
C LEU A 276 0.78 1.22 11.04
N VAL A 277 -0.49 1.09 10.65
CA VAL A 277 -1.03 1.61 9.38
C VAL A 277 -2.24 2.52 9.56
N ASP A 278 -2.67 2.77 10.79
CA ASP A 278 -3.78 3.67 11.06
C ASP A 278 -3.40 5.14 10.88
N GLY A 279 -2.12 5.47 11.10
CA GLY A 279 -1.59 6.82 10.93
C GLY A 279 -1.96 7.80 12.06
N GLU A 280 -2.95 7.50 12.90
CA GLU A 280 -3.40 8.41 13.98
C GLU A 280 -2.27 8.83 14.91
N LEU A 281 -1.55 7.86 15.47
CA LEU A 281 -0.43 8.11 16.40
C LEU A 281 0.67 8.94 15.72
N VAL A 282 0.99 8.61 14.47
CA VAL A 282 2.02 9.29 13.67
C VAL A 282 1.62 10.74 13.38
N SER A 283 0.34 10.99 13.06
CA SER A 283 -0.22 12.32 12.83
C SER A 283 -0.19 13.18 14.10
N GLU A 284 -0.57 12.61 15.24
CA GLU A 284 -0.57 13.31 16.54
C GLU A 284 0.85 13.75 16.93
N TRP A 285 1.80 12.83 16.89
CA TRP A 285 3.19 13.11 17.27
C TRP A 285 3.87 14.09 16.30
N SER A 286 3.61 13.95 15.01
CA SER A 286 4.14 14.89 14.01
C SER A 286 3.66 16.31 14.24
N THR A 287 2.36 16.49 14.52
CA THR A 287 1.77 17.79 14.83
C THR A 287 2.38 18.39 16.09
N LYS A 288 2.54 17.59 17.15
CA LYS A 288 3.21 18.02 18.40
C LYS A 288 4.65 18.48 18.17
N LEU A 289 5.35 17.87 17.22
CA LEU A 289 6.73 18.19 16.87
C LEU A 289 6.85 19.32 15.83
N GLY A 290 5.74 19.99 15.52
CA GLY A 290 5.67 21.12 14.60
C GLY A 290 5.95 20.74 13.15
N LEU A 291 5.69 19.48 12.76
CA LEU A 291 5.69 19.08 11.36
C LEU A 291 4.35 19.44 10.73
N GLU A 292 4.39 19.86 9.47
CA GLU A 292 3.18 20.08 8.69
C GLU A 292 2.61 18.73 8.25
N VAL A 293 1.45 18.34 8.78
CA VAL A 293 0.81 17.06 8.46
C VAL A 293 -0.33 17.27 7.47
N VAL A 294 -0.28 16.55 6.36
CA VAL A 294 -1.36 16.48 5.37
C VAL A 294 -2.13 15.18 5.57
N LYS A 295 -3.44 15.30 5.77
CA LYS A 295 -4.34 14.16 5.85
C LYS A 295 -4.82 13.76 4.45
N VAL A 296 -4.67 12.48 4.14
CA VAL A 296 -5.02 11.90 2.84
C VAL A 296 -6.25 11.02 3.01
N ASP A 297 -7.24 11.21 2.13
CA ASP A 297 -8.44 10.38 2.12
C ASP A 297 -8.11 8.94 1.74
N LYS A 298 -8.81 7.98 2.38
CA LYS A 298 -8.71 6.57 2.00
C LYS A 298 -9.27 6.37 0.61
N GLU A 299 -8.51 5.68 -0.24
CA GLU A 299 -9.00 5.28 -1.55
C GLU A 299 -10.08 4.21 -1.39
N LYS A 300 -11.21 4.46 -2.05
CA LYS A 300 -12.29 3.47 -2.12
C LYS A 300 -11.75 2.23 -2.82
N PRO A 301 -11.96 1.02 -2.27
CA PRO A 301 -11.51 -0.21 -2.93
C PRO A 301 -12.12 -0.27 -4.32
N ALA A 302 -11.25 -0.37 -5.34
CA ALA A 302 -11.65 -0.53 -6.73
C ALA A 302 -12.56 -1.77 -6.83
N GLY A 303 -13.86 -1.56 -6.98
CA GLY A 303 -14.86 -2.64 -6.97
C GLY A 303 -16.07 -2.39 -6.09
N SER A 304 -16.08 -1.35 -5.24
CA SER A 304 -17.33 -0.85 -4.66
C SER A 304 -18.10 -0.11 -5.76
N PRO A 305 -19.20 -0.65 -6.33
CA PRO A 305 -20.04 0.13 -7.24
C PRO A 305 -20.48 1.38 -6.47
N THR A 306 -20.12 2.56 -6.97
CA THR A 306 -20.61 3.82 -6.41
C THR A 306 -22.13 3.80 -6.54
N LYS A 307 -22.80 3.55 -5.41
CA LYS A 307 -24.25 3.50 -5.27
C LYS A 307 -24.79 4.90 -5.58
N GLY A 308 -24.98 5.20 -6.85
CA GLY A 308 -25.38 6.53 -7.32
C GLY A 308 -25.08 6.79 -8.78
N GLU A 309 -24.03 6.20 -9.35
CA GLU A 309 -23.76 6.33 -10.79
C GLU A 309 -24.37 5.18 -11.58
N ARG A 310 -25.64 4.87 -11.28
CA ARG A 310 -26.55 4.30 -12.27
C ARG A 310 -26.79 5.44 -13.26
N ARG A 311 -25.82 5.66 -14.16
CA ARG A 311 -26.06 6.43 -15.37
C ARG A 311 -27.33 5.85 -15.94
N THR A 312 -28.37 6.66 -15.90
CA THR A 312 -29.41 6.75 -16.90
C THR A 312 -28.71 6.81 -18.26
N ARG A 313 -28.17 5.66 -18.72
CA ARG A 313 -28.09 5.37 -20.14
C ARG A 313 -29.55 5.28 -20.54
N GLY A 314 -30.04 6.44 -20.94
CA GLY A 314 -31.30 6.59 -21.63
C GLY A 314 -31.39 5.51 -22.70
N GLY A 315 -32.59 4.96 -22.80
CA GLY A 315 -32.93 4.01 -23.83
C GLY A 315 -32.65 4.59 -25.21
N GLY A 316 -32.17 3.70 -26.06
CA GLY A 316 -31.87 3.89 -27.47
C GLY A 316 -31.29 2.55 -27.89
N GLY A 317 -32.09 1.49 -27.98
CA GLY A 317 -33.23 1.45 -28.89
C GLY A 317 -32.65 1.31 -30.30
N GLY A 318 -32.06 0.14 -30.58
CA GLY A 318 -31.30 -0.11 -31.81
C GLY A 318 -31.19 -1.61 -32.08
N SER A 319 -32.34 -2.26 -32.16
CA SER A 319 -32.49 -3.62 -32.65
C SER A 319 -32.13 -3.70 -34.14
N ARG A 320 -31.00 -4.33 -34.49
CA ARG A 320 -30.75 -4.98 -35.79
C ARG A 320 -29.77 -6.14 -35.55
N SER A 321 -30.25 -7.37 -35.36
CA SER A 321 -30.53 -8.37 -36.39
C SER A 321 -29.30 -8.80 -37.21
N GLY A 322 -28.85 -10.05 -36.95
CA GLY A 322 -28.46 -11.00 -38.00
C GLY A 322 -27.02 -10.96 -38.52
N GLY A 323 -26.26 -12.01 -38.21
CA GLY A 323 -25.08 -12.39 -38.98
C GLY A 323 -24.17 -13.38 -38.25
N PRO A 324 -24.15 -14.67 -38.60
CA PRO A 324 -23.14 -15.61 -38.08
C PRO A 324 -21.82 -15.42 -38.84
N PRO A 325 -20.65 -15.37 -38.18
CA PRO A 325 -19.38 -15.33 -38.87
C PRO A 325 -18.94 -16.74 -39.32
N PRO A 326 -18.24 -16.86 -40.47
CA PRO A 326 -17.84 -18.13 -41.05
C PRO A 326 -16.64 -18.75 -40.34
N SER A 327 -16.67 -20.08 -40.30
CA SER A 327 -15.58 -20.97 -39.90
C SER A 327 -14.33 -20.80 -40.79
N GLY A 328 -13.28 -20.19 -40.25
CA GLY A 328 -11.97 -20.08 -40.89
C GLY A 328 -10.90 -20.80 -40.08
N ARG A 329 -10.47 -21.97 -40.57
CA ARG A 329 -9.29 -22.71 -40.11
C ARG A 329 -8.04 -21.87 -40.37
N SER A 330 -7.15 -21.71 -39.39
CA SER A 330 -5.73 -21.56 -39.68
C SER A 330 -4.87 -22.14 -38.56
N ARG A 331 -4.10 -23.16 -38.93
CA ARG A 331 -3.04 -23.79 -38.14
C ARG A 331 -1.83 -22.87 -38.17
N GLY A 332 -1.47 -22.28 -37.04
CA GLY A 332 -0.21 -21.56 -36.85
C GLY A 332 0.54 -22.14 -35.65
N ARG A 333 1.50 -23.03 -35.92
CA ARG A 333 2.53 -23.48 -34.97
C ARG A 333 3.37 -22.26 -34.58
N GLY A 334 3.09 -21.67 -33.42
CA GLY A 334 3.94 -20.65 -32.79
C GLY A 334 5.11 -21.31 -32.07
N ALA A 335 6.32 -20.89 -32.42
CA ALA A 335 7.58 -21.43 -31.96
C ALA A 335 7.77 -21.32 -30.45
N LEU A 336 8.30 -22.40 -29.89
CA LEU A 336 8.77 -22.51 -28.52
C LEU A 336 10.02 -21.61 -28.39
N VAL A 337 9.91 -20.46 -27.73
CA VAL A 337 11.08 -19.66 -27.37
C VAL A 337 11.83 -20.40 -26.28
N GLU A 338 12.94 -21.01 -26.67
CA GLU A 338 13.88 -21.68 -25.79
C GLU A 338 14.49 -20.63 -24.85
N LYS A 339 14.19 -20.73 -23.56
CA LYS A 339 14.83 -19.91 -22.52
C LYS A 339 16.29 -20.38 -22.38
N PRO A 340 17.29 -19.50 -22.51
CA PRO A 340 18.67 -19.88 -22.19
C PRO A 340 18.76 -20.30 -20.73
N ALA A 341 19.34 -21.48 -20.48
CA ALA A 341 19.63 -21.96 -19.14
C ALA A 341 20.56 -20.96 -18.42
N PRO A 342 20.33 -20.67 -17.13
CA PRO A 342 21.24 -19.81 -16.37
C PRO A 342 22.61 -20.48 -16.31
N ALA A 343 23.62 -19.79 -16.84
CA ALA A 343 25.01 -20.18 -16.70
C ALA A 343 25.37 -20.18 -15.22
N ILE A 344 25.53 -21.37 -14.65
CA ILE A 344 26.11 -21.56 -13.32
C ILE A 344 27.58 -21.19 -13.44
N VAL A 345 27.93 -19.99 -13.00
CA VAL A 345 29.31 -19.56 -12.85
C VAL A 345 29.88 -20.33 -11.66
N THR A 346 30.71 -21.32 -11.96
CA THR A 346 31.53 -22.01 -10.97
C THR A 346 32.47 -20.99 -10.31
N PRO A 347 32.42 -20.80 -8.97
CA PRO A 347 33.32 -19.87 -8.32
C PRO A 347 34.79 -20.35 -8.43
N PRO A 348 35.75 -19.42 -8.46
CA PRO A 348 37.18 -19.76 -8.54
C PRO A 348 37.57 -20.64 -7.36
N ALA A 349 38.26 -21.75 -7.67
CA ALA A 349 38.77 -22.69 -6.70
C ALA A 349 39.70 -21.98 -5.71
N GLY A 350 39.40 -22.07 -4.40
CA GLY A 350 40.33 -21.60 -3.35
C GLY A 350 39.71 -21.05 -2.07
N LYS A 351 38.38 -20.87 -1.98
CA LYS A 351 37.73 -20.40 -0.73
C LYS A 351 36.61 -21.34 -0.31
N ILE A 352 36.91 -22.19 0.68
CA ILE A 352 35.93 -23.06 1.33
C ILE A 352 35.05 -22.16 2.22
N ILE A 353 33.86 -21.82 1.75
CA ILE A 353 32.84 -21.17 2.58
C ILE A 353 32.16 -22.28 3.39
N ARG A 354 32.53 -22.44 4.66
CA ARG A 354 31.79 -23.28 5.60
C ARG A 354 30.54 -22.54 6.05
N VAL A 355 29.38 -23.04 5.65
CA VAL A 355 28.08 -22.60 6.19
C VAL A 355 27.95 -23.24 7.57
N LEU A 356 28.15 -22.45 8.62
CA LEU A 356 27.96 -22.89 10.00
C LEU A 356 26.47 -23.12 10.26
N ALA A 357 26.15 -24.27 10.85
CA ALA A 357 24.80 -24.54 11.32
C ALA A 357 24.50 -23.63 12.53
N ARG A 358 23.23 -23.27 12.70
CA ARG A 358 22.76 -22.36 13.75
C ARG A 358 23.17 -22.89 15.13
N GLY A 359 24.20 -22.31 15.74
CA GLY A 359 24.70 -22.69 17.07
C GLY A 359 26.21 -22.91 17.20
N GLU A 360 26.97 -22.96 16.10
CA GLU A 360 28.44 -23.04 16.20
C GLU A 360 29.07 -21.65 16.48
N LYS A 361 29.92 -21.60 17.51
CA LYS A 361 30.63 -20.40 17.95
C LYS A 361 32.07 -20.47 17.42
N LEU A 362 32.51 -19.42 16.71
CA LEU A 362 33.91 -19.27 16.29
C LEU A 362 34.77 -18.97 17.52
N GLU A 363 35.79 -19.81 17.76
CA GLU A 363 36.88 -19.50 18.69
C GLU A 363 37.75 -18.39 18.07
N PRO A 364 38.11 -17.34 18.82
CA PRO A 364 39.01 -16.30 18.33
C PRO A 364 40.46 -16.83 18.29
N GLU A 365 41.13 -16.66 17.14
CA GLU A 365 42.59 -16.78 17.04
C GLU A 365 43.31 -15.57 17.64
#